data_AF-A0A7W3J465-F1
#
_entry.id   AF-A0A7W3J465-F1
#
_cell.length_a   1.000
_cell.length_b   1.000
_cell.length_c   1.000
_cell.angle_alpha   90.00
_cell.angle_beta   90.00
_cell.angle_gamma   90.00
#
_symmetry.space_group_name_H-M   'P 1'
#
loop_
_entity.id
_entity.type
_entity.pdbx_description
1 polymer ?
#
loop_
_entity_poly.entity_id
_entity_poly.type
_entity_poly.pdbx_seq_one_letter_code
_entity_poly.pdbx_strand_id
1 'polypeptide(L)'
;MPLTYPVAVANIMSRPKMSVEKVREDVGKVAEHARGGIVLWSEISHDYYVRAVAALDGFATYQPKGVDVPITWDTGRYTVIDVGLDFGSVGIPGIAPARHTTWALLTDVLTKDIVGVANAHMHPDGWNPKPNIVQRALRRLLWTRHEKRIQKRIEWLSHRAKRVHVGGDINRPGTYTFTSLRRSTGAGVIYLGSRGAVAQSAPDRFALNSDHDMQVVTMTPRIGASMTKPIRPPAPIYLGPAAHTTPGDNKPISRVVIHCTVSPLVEGQARATAAYFRSKSSGGSAHYVVDADEVIQVVPDSVIAWHAPPNNNSIGVELCDALASEAWDKANAKRWADVDHERMLKKAAHLVAKLCLAYEVPIQRLTVAELKAGRHGICGHVDVSQAWGQSTHWDPGPSFPWVHFLALVNDAADIIKENHR
;
A
#
# COMPACT_ATOMS: atom_id res chain seq x y z
N MET A 1 11.22 23.90 -6.29
CA MET A 1 10.07 23.74 -5.37
C MET A 1 10.56 23.19 -4.04
N PRO A 2 9.99 23.65 -2.92
CA PRO A 2 10.36 23.15 -1.60
C PRO A 2 10.09 21.65 -1.49
N LEU A 3 10.93 20.96 -0.74
CA LEU A 3 10.75 19.54 -0.49
C LEU A 3 9.43 19.28 0.24
N THR A 4 9.15 20.11 1.23
CA THR A 4 7.89 20.05 1.98
C THR A 4 6.70 20.50 1.14
N TYR A 5 5.51 19.99 1.47
CA TYR A 5 4.24 20.41 0.88
C TYR A 5 3.15 20.53 1.94
N PRO A 6 2.21 21.48 1.78
CA PRO A 6 1.04 21.55 2.62
C PRO A 6 -0.03 20.53 2.19
N VAL A 7 -0.73 19.97 3.17
CA VAL A 7 -2.05 19.36 2.99
C VAL A 7 -3.03 20.17 3.83
N ALA A 8 -3.95 20.85 3.16
CA ALA A 8 -4.93 21.74 3.78
C ALA A 8 -6.30 21.08 3.84
N VAL A 9 -7.05 21.35 4.91
CA VAL A 9 -8.48 21.06 5.01
C VAL A 9 -9.22 22.36 5.29
N ALA A 10 -10.20 22.66 4.45
CA ALA A 10 -10.94 23.91 4.51
C ALA A 10 -12.45 23.67 4.33
N ASN A 11 -13.23 24.10 5.32
CA ASN A 11 -14.67 24.28 5.19
C ASN A 11 -14.91 25.78 4.97
N ILE A 12 -15.62 26.15 3.89
CA ILE A 12 -15.90 27.56 3.53
C ILE A 12 -17.40 27.89 3.60
N MET A 13 -18.11 27.35 4.59
CA MET A 13 -19.51 27.66 4.86
C MET A 13 -19.65 28.51 6.13
N SER A 14 -20.73 29.28 6.23
CA SER A 14 -21.10 29.97 7.46
C SER A 14 -22.61 30.15 7.55
N ARG A 15 -23.12 30.38 8.77
CA ARG A 15 -24.51 30.79 9.00
C ARG A 15 -24.54 32.15 9.74
N PRO A 16 -25.11 33.22 9.15
CA PRO A 16 -25.70 33.31 7.81
C PRO A 16 -24.67 33.11 6.69
N LYS A 17 -25.17 32.81 5.49
CA LYS A 17 -24.36 32.47 4.32
C LYS A 17 -23.37 33.60 3.96
N MET A 18 -22.12 33.24 3.67
CA MET A 18 -21.07 34.19 3.27
C MET A 18 -21.39 34.89 1.95
N SER A 19 -20.99 36.15 1.81
CA SER A 19 -21.05 36.87 0.52
C SER A 19 -20.05 36.30 -0.49
N VAL A 20 -20.18 36.67 -1.76
CA VAL A 20 -19.25 36.24 -2.82
C VAL A 20 -17.82 36.72 -2.53
N GLU A 21 -17.69 37.92 -1.98
CA GLU A 21 -16.43 38.56 -1.63
C GLU A 21 -15.72 37.79 -0.51
N LYS A 22 -16.44 37.43 0.55
CA LYS A 22 -15.89 36.63 1.67
C LYS A 22 -15.45 35.24 1.23
N VAL A 23 -16.23 34.60 0.36
CA VAL A 23 -15.85 33.29 -0.20
C VAL A 23 -14.58 33.41 -1.04
N ARG A 24 -14.45 34.45 -1.86
CA ARG A 24 -13.22 34.70 -2.64
C ARG A 24 -12.02 34.98 -1.74
N GLU A 25 -12.21 35.74 -0.66
CA GLU A 25 -11.17 36.01 0.34
C GLU A 25 -10.69 34.71 1.00
N ASP A 26 -11.61 33.88 1.48
CA ASP A 26 -11.28 32.60 2.14
C ASP A 26 -10.60 31.64 1.17
N VAL A 27 -11.13 31.50 -0.05
CA VAL A 27 -10.54 30.65 -1.10
C VAL A 27 -9.13 31.14 -1.48
N GLY A 28 -8.91 32.46 -1.52
CA GLY A 28 -7.60 33.05 -1.74
C GLY A 28 -6.60 32.74 -0.61
N LYS A 29 -7.01 32.91 0.65
CA LYS A 29 -6.20 32.53 1.82
C LYS A 29 -5.83 31.05 1.81
N VAL A 30 -6.80 30.18 1.50
CA VAL A 30 -6.55 28.74 1.39
C VAL A 30 -5.50 28.44 0.30
N ALA A 31 -5.60 29.08 -0.85
CA ALA A 31 -4.65 28.90 -1.95
C ALA A 31 -3.23 29.39 -1.62
N GLU A 32 -3.12 30.47 -0.84
CA GLU A 32 -1.84 30.99 -0.36
C GLU A 32 -1.12 29.97 0.53
N HIS A 33 -1.82 29.43 1.53
CA HIS A 33 -1.24 28.48 2.48
C HIS A 33 -1.13 27.04 1.93
N ALA A 34 -1.87 26.71 0.87
CA ALA A 34 -1.83 25.39 0.24
C ALA A 34 -0.91 25.32 -1.00
N ARG A 35 -0.16 26.38 -1.30
CA ARG A 35 0.71 26.44 -2.49
C ARG A 35 1.74 25.31 -2.48
N GLY A 36 1.90 24.64 -3.61
CA GLY A 36 2.72 23.43 -3.73
C GLY A 36 2.13 22.21 -3.02
N GLY A 37 0.83 22.18 -2.73
CA GLY A 37 0.18 21.17 -1.91
C GLY A 37 -1.15 20.65 -2.45
N ILE A 38 -1.97 20.13 -1.53
CA ILE A 38 -3.30 19.55 -1.77
C ILE A 38 -4.30 20.20 -0.82
N VAL A 39 -5.51 20.48 -1.29
CA VAL A 39 -6.63 20.99 -0.48
C VAL A 39 -7.79 20.00 -0.51
N LEU A 40 -8.30 19.66 0.68
CA LEU A 40 -9.47 18.83 0.90
C LEU A 40 -10.60 19.72 1.39
N TRP A 41 -11.51 20.08 0.50
CA TRP A 41 -12.58 21.02 0.82
C TRP A 41 -13.78 20.33 1.45
N SER A 42 -14.57 21.06 2.22
CA SER A 42 -15.87 20.61 2.70
C SER A 42 -16.92 21.70 2.52
N GLU A 43 -18.17 21.28 2.39
CA GLU A 43 -19.35 22.14 2.23
C GLU A 43 -19.35 23.05 1.00
N ILE A 44 -18.71 22.62 -0.09
CA ILE A 44 -18.74 23.30 -1.40
C ILE A 44 -20.06 23.01 -2.12
N SER A 45 -21.15 23.58 -1.61
CA SER A 45 -22.52 23.23 -2.02
C SER A 45 -23.20 24.27 -2.92
N HIS A 46 -22.67 25.49 -2.99
CA HIS A 46 -23.26 26.59 -3.76
C HIS A 46 -22.48 26.89 -5.03
N ASP A 47 -23.18 27.27 -6.10
CA ASP A 47 -22.57 27.50 -7.41
C ASP A 47 -21.41 28.51 -7.40
N TYR A 48 -21.50 29.58 -6.60
CA TYR A 48 -20.40 30.55 -6.53
C TYR A 48 -19.24 30.08 -5.64
N TYR A 49 -19.45 29.10 -4.75
CA TYR A 49 -18.37 28.45 -4.02
C TYR A 49 -17.60 27.54 -5.00
N VAL A 50 -18.35 26.73 -5.76
CA VAL A 50 -17.81 25.88 -6.83
C VAL A 50 -16.99 26.70 -7.82
N ARG A 51 -17.54 27.83 -8.29
CA ARG A 51 -16.82 28.74 -9.20
C ARG A 51 -15.57 29.36 -8.56
N ALA A 52 -15.62 29.73 -7.29
CA ALA A 52 -14.45 30.28 -6.60
C ALA A 52 -13.32 29.25 -6.49
N VAL A 53 -13.62 28.02 -6.08
CA VAL A 53 -12.62 26.93 -5.98
C VAL A 53 -12.09 26.53 -7.36
N ALA A 54 -12.95 26.51 -8.38
CA ALA A 54 -12.53 26.21 -9.75
C ALA A 54 -11.67 27.31 -10.39
N ALA A 55 -11.74 28.54 -9.90
CA ALA A 55 -10.99 29.69 -10.39
C ALA A 55 -9.62 29.88 -9.72
N LEU A 56 -9.18 28.91 -8.91
CA LEU A 56 -7.89 28.98 -8.23
C LEU A 56 -6.71 28.88 -9.21
N ASP A 57 -5.92 29.95 -9.27
CA ASP A 57 -4.77 30.02 -10.15
C ASP A 57 -3.63 29.08 -9.71
N GLY A 58 -3.06 28.35 -10.67
CA GLY A 58 -2.03 27.33 -10.46
C GLY A 58 -2.53 26.02 -9.83
N PHE A 59 -3.83 25.87 -9.62
CA PHE A 59 -4.43 24.64 -9.07
C PHE A 59 -5.36 23.96 -10.07
N ALA A 60 -5.47 22.64 -9.96
CA ALA A 60 -6.50 21.85 -10.62
C ALA A 60 -7.45 21.28 -9.57
N THR A 61 -8.73 21.19 -9.91
CA THR A 61 -9.78 20.75 -8.98
C THR A 61 -10.62 19.64 -9.60
N TYR A 62 -10.79 18.55 -8.84
CA TYR A 62 -11.83 17.56 -9.11
C TYR A 62 -13.09 17.90 -8.29
N GLN A 63 -14.11 18.38 -8.99
CA GLN A 63 -15.39 18.81 -8.42
C GLN A 63 -16.55 18.12 -9.16
N PRO A 64 -17.03 16.97 -8.67
CA PRO A 64 -18.22 16.35 -9.23
C PRO A 64 -19.45 17.24 -9.02
N LYS A 65 -20.39 17.18 -9.96
CA LYS A 65 -21.65 17.94 -9.87
C LYS A 65 -22.45 17.49 -8.65
N GLY A 66 -22.85 18.44 -7.80
CA GLY A 66 -23.68 18.17 -6.62
C GLY A 66 -22.95 17.50 -5.44
N VAL A 67 -21.62 17.47 -5.47
CA VAL A 67 -20.79 16.94 -4.38
C VAL A 67 -20.11 18.08 -3.64
N ASP A 68 -20.10 18.04 -2.31
CA ASP A 68 -19.65 19.12 -1.43
C ASP A 68 -18.20 18.98 -0.96
N VAL A 69 -17.50 17.94 -1.42
CA VAL A 69 -16.14 17.57 -0.99
C VAL A 69 -15.16 17.47 -2.17
N PRO A 70 -14.88 18.55 -2.91
CA PRO A 70 -13.89 18.50 -3.99
C PRO A 70 -12.46 18.33 -3.44
N ILE A 71 -11.56 17.91 -4.31
CA ILE A 71 -10.12 17.86 -4.05
C ILE A 71 -9.44 18.81 -5.03
N THR A 72 -8.55 19.64 -4.52
CA THR A 72 -7.72 20.54 -5.32
C THR A 72 -6.24 20.21 -5.10
N TRP A 73 -5.41 20.30 -6.14
CA TRP A 73 -3.96 20.10 -6.04
C TRP A 73 -3.20 21.13 -6.87
N ASP A 74 -2.02 21.50 -6.38
CA ASP A 74 -1.14 22.43 -7.07
C ASP A 74 -0.54 21.76 -8.32
N THR A 75 -0.79 22.34 -9.49
CA THR A 75 -0.37 21.79 -10.79
C THR A 75 1.13 21.89 -11.04
N GLY A 76 1.82 22.78 -10.32
CA GLY A 76 3.28 22.84 -10.32
C GLY A 76 3.90 21.61 -9.65
N ARG A 77 3.24 21.02 -8.64
CA ARG A 77 3.77 19.87 -7.91
C ARG A 77 3.15 18.53 -8.28
N TYR A 78 1.88 18.50 -8.66
CA TYR A 78 1.15 17.25 -8.83
C TYR A 78 0.56 17.14 -10.24
N THR A 79 0.74 15.97 -10.82
CA THR A 79 0.03 15.56 -12.05
C THR A 79 -1.01 14.51 -11.70
N VAL A 80 -2.17 14.57 -12.34
CA VAL A 80 -3.27 13.65 -12.08
C VAL A 80 -3.08 12.35 -12.84
N ILE A 81 -3.28 11.23 -12.16
CA ILE A 81 -3.36 9.89 -12.76
C ILE A 81 -4.82 9.51 -12.94
N ASP A 82 -5.60 9.62 -11.87
CA ASP A 82 -6.99 9.21 -11.83
C ASP A 82 -7.74 9.96 -10.73
N VAL A 83 -9.05 10.12 -10.89
CA VAL A 83 -9.95 10.77 -9.93
C VAL A 83 -11.29 10.08 -9.93
N GLY A 84 -11.97 10.07 -8.79
CA GLY A 84 -13.28 9.46 -8.74
C GLY A 84 -14.12 9.81 -7.53
N LEU A 85 -15.36 9.35 -7.58
CA LEU A 85 -16.39 9.59 -6.59
C LEU A 85 -16.92 8.25 -6.10
N ASP A 86 -16.81 8.00 -4.80
CA ASP A 86 -17.56 6.95 -4.14
C ASP A 86 -18.80 7.56 -3.50
N PHE A 87 -19.96 7.07 -3.93
CA PHE A 87 -21.20 7.34 -3.23
C PHE A 87 -21.12 6.63 -1.88
N GLY A 88 -21.34 7.32 -0.78
CA GLY A 88 -21.31 6.76 0.57
C GLY A 88 -22.65 6.16 0.96
N SER A 89 -23.65 7.03 1.09
CA SER A 89 -25.03 6.68 1.43
C SER A 89 -26.01 7.59 0.72
N VAL A 90 -27.16 7.04 0.34
CA VAL A 90 -28.28 7.85 -0.14
C VAL A 90 -28.74 8.81 0.95
N GLY A 91 -29.03 10.06 0.58
CA GLY A 91 -29.62 11.03 1.50
C GLY A 91 -31.08 10.68 1.76
N ILE A 92 -31.52 10.82 3.01
CA ILE A 92 -32.92 10.68 3.40
C ILE A 92 -33.40 12.03 3.91
N PRO A 93 -34.35 12.69 3.21
CA PRO A 93 -34.88 14.00 3.60
C PRO A 93 -35.30 14.05 5.07
N GLY A 94 -34.87 15.08 5.79
CA GLY A 94 -35.17 15.26 7.21
C GLY A 94 -34.42 14.33 8.18
N ILE A 95 -33.61 13.38 7.68
CA ILE A 95 -32.87 12.42 8.52
C ILE A 95 -31.36 12.59 8.36
N ALA A 96 -30.83 12.46 7.14
CA ALA A 96 -29.40 12.54 6.86
C ALA A 96 -29.13 12.97 5.41
N PRO A 97 -28.13 13.82 5.15
CA PRO A 97 -27.75 14.17 3.79
C PRO A 97 -27.11 12.98 3.05
N ALA A 98 -27.06 13.07 1.73
CA ALA A 98 -26.23 12.17 0.94
C ALA A 98 -24.76 12.36 1.33
N ARG A 99 -24.00 11.26 1.34
CA ARG A 99 -22.58 11.28 1.72
C ARG A 99 -21.73 10.83 0.55
N HIS A 100 -20.62 11.51 0.37
CA HIS A 100 -19.73 11.34 -0.76
C HIS A 100 -18.28 11.26 -0.28
N THR A 101 -17.47 10.49 -0.99
CA THR A 101 -16.03 10.51 -0.85
C THR A 101 -15.44 10.74 -2.23
N THR A 102 -14.73 11.85 -2.40
CA THR A 102 -13.89 12.03 -3.59
C THR A 102 -12.52 11.44 -3.32
N TRP A 103 -11.86 10.99 -4.38
CA TRP A 103 -10.51 10.49 -4.29
C TRP A 103 -9.71 10.87 -5.53
N ALA A 104 -8.39 10.94 -5.37
CA ALA A 104 -7.44 11.20 -6.44
C ALA A 104 -6.20 10.31 -6.29
N LEU A 105 -5.64 9.89 -7.42
CA LEU A 105 -4.28 9.40 -7.56
C LEU A 105 -3.47 10.47 -8.29
N LEU A 106 -2.41 10.93 -7.64
CA LEU A 106 -1.54 12.00 -8.14
C LEU A 106 -0.11 11.49 -8.22
N THR A 107 0.68 11.97 -9.18
CA THR A 107 2.14 11.81 -9.17
C THR A 107 2.78 13.10 -8.64
N ASP A 108 3.58 13.00 -7.58
CA ASP A 108 4.47 14.10 -7.15
C ASP A 108 5.59 14.26 -8.18
N VAL A 109 5.66 15.42 -8.84
CA VAL A 109 6.63 15.64 -9.91
C VAL A 109 8.08 15.64 -9.42
N LEU A 110 8.31 15.95 -8.15
CA LEU A 110 9.64 16.00 -7.53
C LEU A 110 10.11 14.59 -7.16
N THR A 111 9.27 13.83 -6.46
CA THR A 111 9.67 12.50 -5.95
C THR A 111 9.33 11.36 -6.90
N LYS A 112 8.51 11.62 -7.93
CA LYS A 112 7.89 10.62 -8.83
C LYS A 112 7.01 9.59 -8.12
N ASP A 113 6.71 9.80 -6.84
CA ASP A 113 5.87 8.89 -6.07
C ASP A 113 4.39 9.08 -6.46
N ILE A 114 3.65 7.98 -6.44
CA ILE A 114 2.19 8.01 -6.49
C ILE A 114 1.65 8.35 -5.10
N VAL A 115 0.76 9.33 -5.04
CA VAL A 115 0.09 9.88 -3.86
C VAL A 115 -1.41 9.64 -3.99
N GLY A 116 -1.98 8.93 -3.03
CA GLY A 116 -3.41 8.74 -2.90
C GLY A 116 -4.01 9.84 -2.03
N VAL A 117 -5.18 10.33 -2.41
CA VAL A 117 -5.91 11.34 -1.65
C VAL A 117 -7.36 10.89 -1.54
N ALA A 118 -7.94 10.99 -0.35
CA ALA A 118 -9.37 10.77 -0.11
C ALA A 118 -9.94 11.92 0.75
N ASN A 119 -11.05 12.50 0.31
CA ASN A 119 -11.73 13.58 0.99
C ASN A 119 -13.19 13.21 1.29
N ALA A 120 -13.64 13.43 2.52
CA ALA A 120 -15.00 13.12 2.95
C ALA A 120 -15.52 14.13 3.98
N HIS A 121 -16.83 14.42 3.92
CA HIS A 121 -17.51 15.30 4.86
C HIS A 121 -18.42 14.47 5.77
N MET A 122 -18.07 14.46 7.05
CA MET A 122 -18.50 13.51 8.06
C MET A 122 -18.98 14.23 9.32
N HIS A 123 -20.10 14.92 9.15
CA HIS A 123 -20.81 15.58 10.25
C HIS A 123 -21.97 14.72 10.79
N PRO A 124 -22.09 14.50 12.11
CA PRO A 124 -23.19 13.73 12.70
C PRO A 124 -24.58 14.41 12.65
N ASP A 125 -24.63 15.73 12.46
CA ASP A 125 -25.82 16.55 12.73
C ASP A 125 -26.44 17.11 11.46
N GLY A 126 -27.00 16.21 10.65
CA GLY A 126 -27.90 16.61 9.59
C GLY A 126 -29.22 17.15 10.18
N TRP A 127 -29.41 18.47 10.13
CA TRP A 127 -30.69 19.19 10.08
C TRP A 127 -31.69 19.11 11.25
N ASN A 128 -31.64 18.08 12.11
CA ASN A 128 -32.51 17.98 13.30
C ASN A 128 -31.66 17.74 14.57
N PRO A 129 -31.61 18.72 15.50
CA PRO A 129 -30.85 18.61 16.74
C PRO A 129 -31.46 17.62 17.75
N LYS A 130 -32.70 17.13 17.52
CA LYS A 130 -33.39 16.17 18.40
C LYS A 130 -33.98 14.99 17.58
N PRO A 131 -33.14 14.10 17.03
CA PRO A 131 -33.63 12.95 16.26
C PRO A 131 -34.36 11.94 17.16
N ASN A 132 -35.48 11.39 16.67
CA ASN A 132 -36.17 10.30 17.34
C ASN A 132 -35.37 8.97 17.25
N ILE A 133 -35.83 7.92 17.93
CA ILE A 133 -35.09 6.65 18.00
C ILE A 133 -34.84 6.00 16.63
N VAL A 134 -35.81 6.08 15.72
CA VAL A 134 -35.71 5.52 14.36
C VAL A 134 -34.71 6.33 13.53
N GLN A 135 -34.79 7.67 13.60
CA GLN A 135 -33.85 8.57 12.93
C GLN A 135 -32.42 8.36 13.43
N ARG A 136 -32.21 8.15 14.74
CA ARG A 136 -30.90 7.80 15.30
C ARG A 136 -30.37 6.48 14.75
N ALA A 137 -31.20 5.45 14.68
CA ALA A 137 -30.81 4.15 14.14
C ALA A 137 -30.44 4.23 12.65
N LEU A 138 -31.26 4.92 11.85
CA LEU A 138 -31.00 5.14 10.42
C LEU A 138 -29.70 5.94 10.19
N ARG A 139 -29.48 7.02 10.95
CA ARG A 139 -28.23 7.80 10.89
C ARG A 139 -27.01 6.91 11.15
N ARG A 140 -27.05 6.05 12.17
CA ARG A 140 -25.95 5.11 12.49
C ARG A 140 -25.71 4.10 11.36
N LEU A 141 -26.77 3.58 10.76
CA LEU A 141 -26.66 2.62 9.65
C LEU A 141 -26.02 3.27 8.41
N LEU A 142 -26.49 4.44 8.01
CA LEU A 142 -25.94 5.19 6.87
C LEU A 142 -24.47 5.56 7.11
N TRP A 143 -24.15 5.97 8.35
CA TRP A 143 -22.78 6.24 8.77
C TRP A 143 -21.88 5.01 8.61
N THR A 144 -22.29 3.87 9.16
CA THR A 144 -21.52 2.62 9.08
C THR A 144 -21.27 2.20 7.64
N ARG A 145 -22.26 2.40 6.75
CA ARG A 145 -22.09 2.13 5.31
C ARG A 145 -21.07 3.06 4.67
N HIS A 146 -21.13 4.35 4.99
CA HIS A 146 -20.18 5.32 4.46
C HIS A 146 -18.75 5.06 4.96
N GLU A 147 -18.57 4.77 6.25
CA GLU A 147 -17.29 4.42 6.87
C GLU A 147 -16.65 3.20 6.21
N LYS A 148 -17.42 2.12 5.97
CA LYS A 148 -16.93 0.93 5.24
C LYS A 148 -16.48 1.26 3.82
N ARG A 149 -17.16 2.18 3.13
CA ARG A 149 -16.79 2.60 1.77
C ARG A 149 -15.50 3.42 1.77
N ILE A 150 -15.35 4.36 2.71
CA ILE A 150 -14.11 5.11 2.92
C ILE A 150 -12.94 4.15 3.19
N GLN A 151 -13.13 3.20 4.11
CA GLN A 151 -12.09 2.21 4.45
C GLN A 151 -11.65 1.41 3.23
N LYS A 152 -12.59 0.89 2.45
CA LYS A 152 -12.30 0.16 1.20
C LYS A 152 -11.54 1.03 0.19
N ARG A 153 -11.88 2.31 0.06
CA ARG A 153 -11.18 3.24 -0.84
C ARG A 153 -9.76 3.50 -0.37
N ILE A 154 -9.56 3.72 0.92
CA ILE A 154 -8.24 3.96 1.50
C ILE A 154 -7.34 2.74 1.31
N GLU A 155 -7.86 1.53 1.55
CA GLU A 155 -7.14 0.28 1.28
C GLU A 155 -6.75 0.18 -0.19
N TRP A 156 -7.69 0.43 -1.10
CA TRP A 156 -7.43 0.45 -2.54
C TRP A 156 -6.35 1.45 -2.96
N LEU A 157 -6.36 2.66 -2.37
CA LEU A 157 -5.33 3.68 -2.58
C LEU A 157 -3.98 3.24 -2.01
N SER A 158 -3.96 2.60 -0.83
CA SER A 158 -2.73 2.16 -0.16
C SER A 158 -1.97 1.09 -0.94
N HIS A 159 -2.67 0.30 -1.75
CA HIS A 159 -2.04 -0.67 -2.66
C HIS A 159 -1.44 -0.04 -3.92
N ARG A 160 -1.72 1.25 -4.19
CA ARG A 160 -1.34 1.93 -5.45
C ARG A 160 -0.45 3.15 -5.23
N ALA A 161 -0.56 3.76 -4.05
CA ALA A 161 0.16 4.95 -3.70
C ALA A 161 1.15 4.65 -2.59
N LYS A 162 2.35 5.24 -2.71
CA LYS A 162 3.37 5.17 -1.67
C LYS A 162 2.93 5.87 -0.37
N ARG A 163 1.99 6.81 -0.49
CA ARG A 163 1.41 7.58 0.61
C ARG A 163 -0.05 7.93 0.35
N VAL A 164 -0.87 7.93 1.41
CA VAL A 164 -2.31 8.27 1.33
C VAL A 164 -2.66 9.40 2.30
N HIS A 165 -3.27 10.46 1.78
CA HIS A 165 -3.82 11.57 2.56
C HIS A 165 -5.33 11.40 2.71
N VAL A 166 -5.85 11.40 3.94
CA VAL A 166 -7.29 11.32 4.21
C VAL A 166 -7.71 12.51 5.05
N GLY A 167 -8.74 13.23 4.63
CA GLY A 167 -9.23 14.38 5.38
C GLY A 167 -10.61 14.85 4.94
N GLY A 168 -10.87 16.14 5.19
CA GLY A 168 -12.19 16.75 5.15
C GLY A 168 -12.72 17.04 6.55
N ASP A 169 -13.98 17.45 6.68
CA ASP A 169 -14.62 17.66 7.98
C ASP A 169 -15.00 16.31 8.64
N ILE A 170 -14.06 15.71 9.37
CA ILE A 170 -14.22 14.41 10.04
C ILE A 170 -14.27 14.59 11.57
N ASN A 171 -15.48 14.69 12.12
CA ASN A 171 -15.72 14.96 13.54
C ASN A 171 -15.53 13.76 14.49
N ARG A 172 -15.18 12.57 13.98
CA ARG A 172 -14.93 11.34 14.80
C ARG A 172 -13.76 10.51 14.26
N PRO A 173 -12.50 10.96 14.44
CA PRO A 173 -11.34 10.22 13.95
C PRO A 173 -11.12 8.88 14.70
N GLY A 174 -11.75 8.68 15.87
CA GLY A 174 -11.57 7.54 16.76
C GLY A 174 -12.15 6.18 16.32
N THR A 175 -13.08 6.13 15.36
CA THR A 175 -13.77 4.88 14.97
C THR A 175 -13.08 4.08 13.86
N TYR A 176 -12.05 4.64 13.23
CA TYR A 176 -11.37 3.96 12.14
C TYR A 176 -10.24 3.04 12.60
N THR A 177 -10.37 1.76 12.27
CA THR A 177 -9.31 0.75 12.37
C THR A 177 -8.71 0.48 10.99
N PHE A 178 -7.65 1.22 10.65
CA PHE A 178 -6.90 0.97 9.41
C PHE A 178 -5.82 -0.07 9.69
N THR A 179 -6.07 -1.31 9.29
CA THR A 179 -5.23 -2.48 9.58
C THR A 179 -3.84 -2.42 8.95
N SER A 180 -3.64 -1.62 7.90
CA SER A 180 -2.40 -1.51 7.14
C SER A 180 -1.60 -0.21 7.34
N LEU A 181 -2.12 0.76 8.10
CA LEU A 181 -1.58 2.14 8.09
C LEU A 181 -1.34 2.66 9.52
N ARG A 182 -0.13 3.17 9.79
CA ARG A 182 0.13 3.93 11.04
C ARG A 182 -0.70 5.22 11.01
N ARG A 183 -1.44 5.47 12.08
CA ARG A 183 -2.29 6.64 12.29
C ARG A 183 -1.47 7.76 12.93
N SER A 184 -1.44 8.93 12.29
CA SER A 184 -1.15 10.20 12.97
C SER A 184 -2.41 11.06 12.94
N THR A 185 -2.79 11.64 14.07
CA THR A 185 -3.96 12.53 14.18
C THR A 185 -3.52 13.97 14.33
N GLY A 186 -3.91 14.82 13.38
CA GLY A 186 -3.90 16.26 13.51
C GLY A 186 -5.32 16.80 13.28
N ALA A 187 -6.03 17.08 14.38
CA ALA A 187 -7.25 17.91 14.49
C ALA A 187 -8.34 17.92 13.37
N GLY A 188 -8.52 16.85 12.60
CA GLY A 188 -9.56 16.74 11.56
C GLY A 188 -9.08 16.04 10.29
N VAL A 189 -7.76 15.95 10.13
CA VAL A 189 -7.10 15.18 9.06
C VAL A 189 -6.58 13.86 9.64
N ILE A 190 -6.87 12.76 8.96
CA ILE A 190 -6.38 11.43 9.31
C ILE A 190 -5.25 11.08 8.34
N TYR A 191 -4.01 11.05 8.83
CA TYR A 191 -2.88 10.60 8.03
C TYR A 191 -2.77 9.09 8.09
N LEU A 192 -2.77 8.44 6.92
CA LEU A 192 -2.65 6.99 6.83
C LEU A 192 -1.51 6.62 5.88
N GLY A 193 -0.45 6.03 6.44
CA GLY A 193 0.68 5.54 5.65
C GLY A 193 1.86 6.49 5.59
N SER A 194 2.41 6.89 6.73
CA SER A 194 3.69 7.59 6.83
C SER A 194 4.91 6.70 6.53
N ARG A 195 4.84 5.80 5.54
CA ARG A 195 6.01 5.07 5.04
C ARG A 195 6.92 5.94 4.17
N GLY A 196 6.45 7.14 3.78
CA GLY A 196 7.17 8.04 2.88
C GLY A 196 7.07 9.53 3.21
N ALA A 197 6.45 9.94 4.31
CA ALA A 197 6.42 11.34 4.75
C ALA A 197 6.18 11.45 6.26
N VAL A 198 6.74 12.47 6.90
CA VAL A 198 6.53 12.76 8.33
C VAL A 198 5.85 14.12 8.45
N ALA A 199 4.81 14.21 9.29
CA ALA A 199 4.22 15.48 9.69
C ALA A 199 5.20 16.22 10.61
N GLN A 200 5.53 17.47 10.30
CA GLN A 200 6.53 18.20 11.09
C GLN A 200 6.01 18.65 12.47
N SER A 201 4.70 18.86 12.63
CA SER A 201 4.09 19.41 13.84
C SER A 201 2.57 19.14 13.91
N ALA A 202 1.92 19.64 14.97
CA ALA A 202 0.47 19.84 15.01
C ALA A 202 0.01 20.77 13.86
N PRO A 203 -1.24 20.65 13.37
CA PRO A 203 -1.76 21.50 12.30
C PRO A 203 -1.76 22.98 12.68
N ASP A 204 -1.28 23.81 11.76
CA ASP A 204 -1.46 25.25 11.81
C ASP A 204 -2.92 25.58 11.51
N ARG A 205 -3.48 26.55 12.24
CA ARG A 205 -4.86 27.01 12.07
C ARG A 205 -4.88 28.43 11.55
N PHE A 206 -5.70 28.66 10.53
CA PHE A 206 -5.86 29.97 9.90
C PHE A 206 -7.34 30.35 9.92
N ALA A 207 -7.63 31.50 10.52
CA ALA A 207 -8.99 32.02 10.60
C ALA A 207 -9.54 32.33 9.22
N LEU A 208 -10.77 31.87 8.98
CA LEU A 208 -11.55 32.14 7.78
C LEU A 208 -12.79 32.97 8.14
N ASN A 209 -13.46 33.52 7.13
CA ASN A 209 -14.81 34.08 7.31
C ASN A 209 -15.87 32.99 7.56
N SER A 210 -15.54 31.76 7.17
CA SER A 210 -16.23 30.52 7.53
C SER A 210 -16.43 30.36 9.05
N ASP A 211 -17.38 29.51 9.44
CA ASP A 211 -17.53 29.09 10.84
C ASP A 211 -16.47 28.07 11.30
N HIS A 212 -15.52 27.72 10.43
CA HIS A 212 -14.38 26.86 10.70
C HIS A 212 -13.06 27.51 10.26
N ASP A 213 -12.02 27.37 11.09
CA ASP A 213 -10.64 27.65 10.67
C ASP A 213 -10.18 26.63 9.62
N MET A 214 -9.39 27.08 8.64
CA MET A 214 -8.60 26.17 7.83
C MET A 214 -7.51 25.53 8.68
N GLN A 215 -7.23 24.26 8.42
CA GLN A 215 -6.10 23.55 9.00
C GLN A 215 -5.10 23.19 7.91
N VAL A 216 -3.83 23.45 8.17
CA VAL A 216 -2.74 23.11 7.24
C VAL A 216 -1.71 22.27 7.97
N VAL A 217 -1.27 21.19 7.32
CA VAL A 217 -0.16 20.40 7.83
C VAL A 217 0.94 20.33 6.78
N THR A 218 2.12 20.75 7.19
CA THR A 218 3.33 20.66 6.38
C THR A 218 3.89 19.25 6.43
N MET A 219 3.85 18.59 5.28
CA MET A 219 4.42 17.27 5.04
C MET A 219 5.85 17.41 4.53
N THR A 220 6.76 16.56 5.02
CA THR A 220 8.08 16.37 4.39
C THR A 220 8.11 15.00 3.72
N PRO A 221 8.23 14.90 2.38
CA PRO A 221 8.43 13.62 1.73
C PRO A 221 9.82 13.09 2.10
N ARG A 222 9.89 11.80 2.42
CA ARG A 222 11.13 11.06 2.57
C ARG A 222 11.69 10.82 1.17
N ILE A 223 12.55 11.71 0.68
CA ILE A 223 13.41 11.39 -0.47
C ILE A 223 14.29 10.21 -0.06
N GLY A 224 14.49 9.29 -1.01
CA GLY A 224 15.42 8.18 -0.87
C GLY A 224 16.77 8.72 -0.42
N ALA A 225 17.15 8.49 0.83
CA ALA A 225 18.54 8.57 1.21
C ALA A 225 19.26 7.55 0.32
N SER A 226 20.25 8.03 -0.43
CA SER A 226 21.20 7.14 -1.08
C SER A 226 21.71 6.18 -0.01
N MET A 227 21.56 4.87 -0.22
CA MET A 227 22.07 3.89 0.73
C MET A 227 23.58 4.07 0.83
N THR A 228 24.07 4.61 1.95
CA THR A 228 25.51 4.85 2.16
C THR A 228 26.26 3.55 2.44
N LYS A 229 25.54 2.46 2.75
CA LYS A 229 26.09 1.13 3.02
C LYS A 229 25.32 0.05 2.24
N PRO A 230 26.01 -0.86 1.54
CA PRO A 230 25.35 -1.95 0.82
C PRO A 230 24.60 -2.85 1.81
N ILE A 231 23.36 -3.19 1.47
CA ILE A 231 22.57 -4.17 2.22
C ILE A 231 23.22 -5.53 2.03
N ARG A 232 23.60 -6.17 3.13
CA ARG A 232 24.17 -7.51 3.10
C ARG A 232 23.07 -8.55 2.87
N PRO A 233 23.37 -9.66 2.18
CA PRO A 233 22.43 -10.76 2.04
C PRO A 233 22.00 -11.30 3.41
N PRO A 234 20.83 -11.95 3.49
CA PRO A 234 20.34 -12.56 4.72
C PRO A 234 21.30 -13.68 5.18
N ALA A 235 21.56 -13.72 6.49
CA ALA A 235 22.36 -14.76 7.14
C ALA A 235 21.54 -15.42 8.26
N PRO A 236 20.47 -16.16 7.92
CA PRO A 236 19.72 -16.93 8.89
C PRO A 236 20.55 -18.14 9.34
N ILE A 237 19.96 -19.02 10.17
CA ILE A 237 20.63 -20.25 10.59
C ILE A 237 20.99 -21.08 9.36
N TYR A 238 22.26 -21.45 9.23
CA TYR A 238 22.76 -22.30 8.16
C TYR A 238 22.75 -23.77 8.59
N LEU A 239 22.06 -24.61 7.81
CA LEU A 239 21.96 -26.05 8.00
C LEU A 239 22.30 -26.79 6.70
N GLY A 240 23.52 -26.55 6.19
CA GLY A 240 24.07 -27.26 5.03
C GLY A 240 25.24 -28.20 5.39
N PRO A 241 26.02 -28.64 4.39
CA PRO A 241 25.79 -28.45 2.95
C PRO A 241 24.68 -29.37 2.42
N ALA A 242 23.97 -28.94 1.39
CA ALA A 242 23.06 -29.80 0.63
C ALA A 242 23.83 -30.89 -0.13
N ALA A 243 23.19 -32.04 -0.37
CA ALA A 243 23.79 -33.15 -1.11
C ALA A 243 23.92 -32.88 -2.63
N HIS A 244 23.10 -31.97 -3.15
CA HIS A 244 22.97 -31.69 -4.58
C HIS A 244 23.28 -30.23 -4.87
N THR A 245 24.39 -29.98 -5.56
CA THR A 245 24.79 -28.64 -6.03
C THR A 245 25.59 -28.80 -7.33
N THR A 246 25.63 -27.75 -8.15
CA THR A 246 26.49 -27.71 -9.33
C THR A 246 27.77 -26.92 -9.00
N PRO A 247 28.98 -27.46 -9.31
CA PRO A 247 30.20 -26.69 -9.23
C PRO A 247 30.15 -25.44 -10.13
N GLY A 248 30.54 -24.29 -9.60
CA GLY A 248 30.53 -23.01 -10.32
C GLY A 248 30.14 -21.86 -9.42
N ASP A 249 30.16 -20.65 -9.98
CA ASP A 249 29.66 -19.45 -9.31
C ASP A 249 28.19 -19.22 -9.71
N ASN A 250 27.35 -19.01 -8.71
CA ASN A 250 25.94 -18.66 -8.94
C ASN A 250 25.74 -17.17 -9.24
N LYS A 251 26.77 -16.33 -9.09
CA LYS A 251 26.66 -14.87 -9.32
C LYS A 251 26.89 -14.49 -10.80
N PRO A 252 26.34 -13.34 -11.25
CA PRO A 252 25.42 -12.43 -10.54
C PRO A 252 24.04 -13.06 -10.32
N ILE A 253 23.38 -12.77 -9.19
CA ILE A 253 22.01 -13.24 -8.95
C ILE A 253 21.06 -12.34 -9.73
N SER A 254 20.21 -12.95 -10.55
CA SER A 254 19.23 -12.26 -11.40
C SER A 254 17.78 -12.62 -11.07
N ARG A 255 17.56 -13.76 -10.40
CA ARG A 255 16.22 -14.31 -10.17
C ARG A 255 16.04 -14.90 -8.78
N VAL A 256 14.90 -14.64 -8.16
CA VAL A 256 14.43 -15.37 -6.98
C VAL A 256 13.25 -16.26 -7.38
N VAL A 257 13.34 -17.55 -7.13
CA VAL A 257 12.32 -18.54 -7.48
C VAL A 257 11.60 -18.99 -6.21
N ILE A 258 10.29 -18.78 -6.18
CA ILE A 258 9.42 -19.21 -5.07
C ILE A 258 8.95 -20.63 -5.33
N HIS A 259 9.05 -21.47 -4.31
CA HIS A 259 8.68 -22.87 -4.33
C HIS A 259 7.74 -23.23 -3.19
N CYS A 260 7.11 -24.41 -3.29
CA CYS A 260 6.45 -25.06 -2.16
C CYS A 260 7.06 -26.45 -1.93
N THR A 261 7.31 -26.80 -0.67
CA THR A 261 7.99 -28.05 -0.29
C THR A 261 7.16 -29.31 -0.44
N VAL A 262 5.83 -29.18 -0.65
CA VAL A 262 4.87 -30.28 -0.59
C VAL A 262 4.94 -30.99 0.78
N SER A 263 5.02 -30.19 1.85
CA SER A 263 5.06 -30.66 3.23
C SER A 263 4.04 -29.90 4.09
N PRO A 264 3.63 -30.42 5.26
CA PRO A 264 2.78 -29.68 6.19
C PRO A 264 3.42 -28.34 6.61
N LEU A 265 2.61 -27.32 6.90
CA LEU A 265 3.07 -26.11 7.58
C LEU A 265 2.94 -26.32 9.09
N VAL A 266 4.03 -26.74 9.73
CA VAL A 266 4.13 -26.97 11.18
C VAL A 266 5.45 -26.45 11.71
N GLU A 267 5.51 -26.19 13.02
CA GLU A 267 6.73 -25.74 13.70
C GLU A 267 7.91 -26.70 13.43
N GLY A 268 9.05 -26.15 13.02
CA GLY A 268 10.27 -26.90 12.74
C GLY A 268 10.31 -27.60 11.39
N GLN A 269 9.26 -27.45 10.55
CA GLN A 269 9.26 -28.04 9.21
C GLN A 269 10.40 -27.48 8.36
N ALA A 270 10.76 -26.20 8.48
CA ALA A 270 11.85 -25.63 7.70
C ALA A 270 13.19 -26.35 7.96
N ARG A 271 13.45 -26.73 9.22
CA ARG A 271 14.63 -27.54 9.59
C ARG A 271 14.54 -28.96 9.08
N ALA A 272 13.36 -29.59 9.15
CA ALA A 272 13.18 -30.94 8.65
C ALA A 272 13.45 -31.01 7.14
N THR A 273 12.91 -30.07 6.36
CA THR A 273 13.18 -29.97 4.92
C THR A 273 14.64 -29.62 4.62
N ALA A 274 15.23 -28.68 5.37
CA ALA A 274 16.66 -28.38 5.25
C ALA A 274 17.55 -29.59 5.53
N ALA A 275 17.22 -30.39 6.55
CA ALA A 275 17.92 -31.63 6.84
C ALA A 275 17.74 -32.67 5.71
N TYR A 276 16.54 -32.74 5.11
CA TYR A 276 16.27 -33.61 3.96
C TYR A 276 17.15 -33.25 2.75
N PHE A 277 17.34 -31.96 2.45
CA PHE A 277 18.24 -31.53 1.35
C PHE A 277 19.71 -31.91 1.53
N ARG A 278 20.12 -32.33 2.73
CA ARG A 278 21.47 -32.88 2.99
C ARG A 278 21.59 -34.36 2.63
N SER A 279 20.49 -35.02 2.29
CA SER A 279 20.46 -36.42 1.85
C SER A 279 20.58 -36.53 0.34
N LYS A 280 21.31 -37.54 -0.14
CA LYS A 280 21.35 -37.88 -1.58
C LYS A 280 19.97 -38.23 -2.15
N SER A 281 19.03 -38.67 -1.31
CA SER A 281 17.67 -39.01 -1.73
C SER A 281 16.79 -37.80 -2.05
N SER A 282 17.22 -36.56 -1.77
CA SER A 282 16.38 -35.37 -2.00
C SER A 282 16.16 -35.03 -3.47
N GLY A 283 17.03 -35.51 -4.37
CA GLY A 283 16.93 -35.27 -5.82
C GLY A 283 17.04 -33.80 -6.24
N GLY A 284 17.25 -32.89 -5.29
CA GLY A 284 17.30 -31.44 -5.47
C GLY A 284 17.74 -30.73 -4.19
N SER A 285 17.87 -29.42 -4.26
CA SER A 285 18.25 -28.54 -3.15
C SER A 285 17.77 -27.12 -3.40
N ALA A 286 17.58 -26.34 -2.33
CA ALA A 286 17.26 -24.91 -2.41
C ALA A 286 18.18 -24.09 -1.50
N HIS A 287 18.18 -22.77 -1.68
CA HIS A 287 19.02 -21.89 -0.87
C HIS A 287 18.41 -21.66 0.51
N TYR A 288 17.09 -21.45 0.54
CA TYR A 288 16.36 -21.15 1.76
C TYR A 288 15.09 -21.98 1.88
N VAL A 289 14.73 -22.30 3.12
CA VAL A 289 13.45 -22.90 3.49
C VAL A 289 12.79 -22.04 4.57
N VAL A 290 11.49 -21.83 4.47
CA VAL A 290 10.72 -20.94 5.34
C VAL A 290 9.47 -21.67 5.85
N ASP A 291 9.25 -21.63 7.16
CA ASP A 291 7.97 -21.96 7.80
C ASP A 291 7.40 -20.74 8.55
N ALA A 292 6.37 -20.94 9.38
CA ALA A 292 5.72 -19.86 10.10
C ALA A 292 6.58 -19.24 11.23
N ASP A 293 7.67 -19.90 11.62
CA ASP A 293 8.49 -19.58 12.79
C ASP A 293 9.91 -19.18 12.41
N GLU A 294 10.49 -19.75 11.35
CA GLU A 294 11.88 -19.55 11.01
C GLU A 294 12.20 -19.57 9.51
N VAL A 295 13.42 -19.14 9.22
CA VAL A 295 14.07 -19.22 7.91
C VAL A 295 15.36 -19.99 8.13
N ILE A 296 15.62 -21.00 7.30
CA ILE A 296 16.85 -21.80 7.32
C ILE A 296 17.55 -21.66 5.96
N GLN A 297 18.85 -21.40 5.96
CA GLN A 297 19.68 -21.44 4.75
C GLN A 297 20.34 -22.83 4.63
N VAL A 298 20.34 -23.40 3.43
CA VAL A 298 20.87 -24.75 3.17
C VAL A 298 22.01 -24.73 2.15
N VAL A 299 21.86 -23.92 1.09
CA VAL A 299 22.89 -23.69 0.09
C VAL A 299 23.32 -22.22 0.16
N PRO A 300 24.63 -21.90 0.23
CA PRO A 300 25.10 -20.53 0.16
C PRO A 300 24.74 -19.86 -1.17
N ASP A 301 24.43 -18.57 -1.16
CA ASP A 301 23.95 -17.82 -2.35
C ASP A 301 24.91 -17.85 -3.55
N SER A 302 26.21 -18.06 -3.32
CA SER A 302 27.23 -18.17 -4.37
C SER A 302 27.32 -19.56 -5.00
N VAL A 303 26.58 -20.55 -4.49
CA VAL A 303 26.61 -21.95 -4.96
C VAL A 303 25.33 -22.25 -5.70
N ILE A 304 25.43 -22.93 -6.84
CA ILE A 304 24.27 -23.26 -7.67
C ILE A 304 23.51 -24.45 -7.04
N ALA A 305 22.34 -24.19 -6.47
CA ALA A 305 21.42 -25.21 -5.96
C ALA A 305 20.61 -25.89 -7.08
N TRP A 306 20.13 -27.11 -6.87
CA TRP A 306 19.32 -27.86 -7.83
C TRP A 306 17.82 -27.67 -7.53
N HIS A 307 17.27 -26.49 -7.86
CA HIS A 307 15.88 -26.16 -7.50
C HIS A 307 14.95 -25.92 -8.69
N ALA A 308 15.36 -25.21 -9.74
CA ALA A 308 14.53 -24.86 -10.88
C ALA A 308 15.40 -24.66 -12.13
N PRO A 309 15.68 -25.72 -12.91
CA PRO A 309 16.57 -25.62 -14.06
C PRO A 309 15.98 -24.71 -15.16
N PRO A 310 16.77 -23.79 -15.75
CA PRO A 310 18.20 -23.56 -15.52
C PRO A 310 18.49 -22.88 -14.18
N ASN A 311 19.35 -23.50 -13.35
CA ASN A 311 19.53 -23.15 -11.94
C ASN A 311 20.44 -21.93 -11.69
N ASN A 312 21.36 -21.66 -12.62
CA ASN A 312 22.38 -20.62 -12.47
C ASN A 312 21.74 -19.23 -12.30
N ASN A 313 22.45 -18.32 -11.63
CA ASN A 313 22.04 -16.94 -11.45
C ASN A 313 20.70 -16.79 -10.72
N SER A 314 20.33 -17.79 -9.91
CA SER A 314 19.06 -17.80 -9.20
C SER A 314 19.12 -18.35 -7.78
N ILE A 315 18.21 -17.86 -6.93
CA ILE A 315 18.02 -18.26 -5.54
C ILE A 315 16.67 -18.95 -5.41
N GLY A 316 16.65 -20.18 -4.90
CA GLY A 316 15.44 -20.94 -4.57
C GLY A 316 14.99 -20.70 -3.13
N VAL A 317 13.75 -20.28 -2.94
CA VAL A 317 13.10 -20.07 -1.63
C VAL A 317 11.92 -21.02 -1.51
N GLU A 318 12.05 -22.00 -0.65
CA GLU A 318 11.04 -23.03 -0.35
C GLU A 318 10.10 -22.57 0.75
N LEU A 319 8.79 -22.59 0.48
CA LEU A 319 7.75 -22.34 1.46
C LEU A 319 7.18 -23.68 1.93
N CYS A 320 7.15 -23.90 3.25
CA CYS A 320 6.50 -25.07 3.83
C CYS A 320 4.99 -25.02 3.57
N ASP A 321 4.52 -25.70 2.52
CA ASP A 321 3.12 -25.72 2.07
C ASP A 321 2.75 -27.09 1.51
N ALA A 322 1.54 -27.55 1.82
CA ALA A 322 1.05 -28.90 1.53
C ALA A 322 0.54 -29.06 0.08
N LEU A 323 1.12 -28.31 -0.86
CA LEU A 323 0.68 -28.22 -2.25
C LEU A 323 0.72 -29.58 -2.98
N ALA A 324 -0.34 -30.37 -2.85
CA ALA A 324 -0.32 -31.77 -3.27
C ALA A 324 -0.62 -31.99 -4.76
N SER A 325 -1.51 -31.19 -5.36
CA SER A 325 -1.89 -31.26 -6.78
C SER A 325 -2.64 -29.99 -7.20
N GLU A 326 -2.77 -29.73 -8.50
CA GLU A 326 -3.54 -28.58 -9.00
C GLU A 326 -5.02 -28.66 -8.58
N ALA A 327 -5.60 -29.86 -8.55
CA ALA A 327 -6.96 -30.07 -8.07
C ALA A 327 -7.09 -29.75 -6.57
N TRP A 328 -6.10 -30.18 -5.77
CA TRP A 328 -6.04 -29.85 -4.35
C TRP A 328 -5.83 -28.35 -4.12
N ASP A 329 -4.97 -27.70 -4.90
CA ASP A 329 -4.72 -26.26 -4.83
C ASP A 329 -6.01 -25.46 -5.06
N LYS A 330 -6.77 -25.81 -6.10
CA LYS A 330 -8.08 -25.18 -6.39
C LYS A 330 -9.08 -25.38 -5.26
N ALA A 331 -9.15 -26.60 -4.70
CA ALA A 331 -10.03 -26.90 -3.58
C ALA A 331 -9.62 -26.17 -2.27
N ASN A 332 -8.33 -25.83 -2.13
CA ASN A 332 -7.74 -25.24 -0.93
C ASN A 332 -7.12 -23.85 -1.18
N ALA A 333 -7.65 -23.10 -2.15
CA ALA A 333 -7.10 -21.80 -2.54
C ALA A 333 -7.08 -20.79 -1.37
N LYS A 334 -7.95 -20.97 -0.37
CA LYS A 334 -8.05 -20.13 0.82
C LYS A 334 -6.99 -20.43 1.90
N ARG A 335 -6.17 -21.49 1.77
CA ARG A 335 -5.15 -21.82 2.78
C ARG A 335 -4.19 -20.67 3.03
N TRP A 336 -3.89 -19.89 2.01
CA TRP A 336 -3.02 -18.71 2.12
C TRP A 336 -3.56 -17.60 3.04
N ALA A 337 -4.84 -17.64 3.41
CA ALA A 337 -5.46 -16.66 4.29
C ALA A 337 -5.45 -17.07 5.78
N ASP A 338 -4.96 -18.27 6.12
CA ASP A 338 -4.80 -18.65 7.51
C ASP A 338 -3.60 -17.95 8.17
N VAL A 339 -3.59 -17.97 9.50
CA VAL A 339 -2.63 -17.21 10.31
C VAL A 339 -1.20 -17.70 10.10
N ASP A 340 -0.99 -19.01 9.93
CA ASP A 340 0.35 -19.57 9.83
C ASP A 340 0.93 -19.36 8.44
N HIS A 341 0.13 -19.50 7.38
CA HIS A 341 0.54 -19.11 6.02
C HIS A 341 0.84 -17.62 5.94
N GLU A 342 0.02 -16.77 6.56
CA GLU A 342 0.28 -15.32 6.60
C GLU A 342 1.60 -14.99 7.34
N ARG A 343 1.91 -15.71 8.42
CA ARG A 343 3.19 -15.57 9.15
C ARG A 343 4.38 -16.02 8.30
N MET A 344 4.26 -17.17 7.63
CA MET A 344 5.28 -17.70 6.72
C MET A 344 5.51 -16.73 5.54
N LEU A 345 4.44 -16.26 4.90
CA LEU A 345 4.51 -15.29 3.79
C LEU A 345 5.22 -14.01 4.21
N LYS A 346 4.97 -13.48 5.41
CA LYS A 346 5.70 -12.31 5.95
C LYS A 346 7.18 -12.58 6.15
N LYS A 347 7.56 -13.75 6.67
CA LYS A 347 8.97 -14.15 6.84
C LYS A 347 9.66 -14.31 5.50
N ALA A 348 9.05 -15.03 4.57
CA ALA A 348 9.54 -15.20 3.21
C ALA A 348 9.66 -13.86 2.49
N ALA A 349 8.68 -12.97 2.64
CA ALA A 349 8.73 -11.65 2.05
C ALA A 349 9.90 -10.81 2.57
N HIS A 350 10.18 -10.86 3.88
CA HIS A 350 11.34 -10.20 4.47
C HIS A 350 12.67 -10.76 3.95
N LEU A 351 12.78 -12.09 3.83
CA LEU A 351 13.92 -12.77 3.23
C LEU A 351 14.12 -12.31 1.77
N VAL A 352 13.09 -12.42 0.94
CA VAL A 352 13.12 -12.09 -0.49
C VAL A 352 13.43 -10.61 -0.70
N ALA A 353 12.88 -9.71 0.12
CA ALA A 353 13.20 -8.28 0.09
C ALA A 353 14.69 -8.05 0.33
N LYS A 354 15.28 -8.70 1.35
CA LYS A 354 16.71 -8.56 1.65
C LYS A 354 17.59 -9.12 0.55
N LEU A 355 17.22 -10.24 -0.05
CA LEU A 355 17.89 -10.81 -1.23
C LEU A 355 17.84 -9.86 -2.42
N CYS A 356 16.66 -9.33 -2.73
CA CYS A 356 16.46 -8.38 -3.83
C CYS A 356 17.31 -7.12 -3.66
N LEU A 357 17.39 -6.58 -2.44
CA LEU A 357 18.20 -5.40 -2.16
C LEU A 357 19.70 -5.68 -2.15
N ALA A 358 20.13 -6.85 -1.64
CA ALA A 358 21.54 -7.21 -1.58
C ALA A 358 22.13 -7.52 -2.95
N TYR A 359 21.31 -8.04 -3.87
CA TYR A 359 21.74 -8.48 -5.20
C TYR A 359 21.17 -7.64 -6.36
N GLU A 360 20.50 -6.53 -6.04
CA GLU A 360 19.92 -5.61 -7.03
C GLU A 360 18.92 -6.30 -7.99
N VAL A 361 18.19 -7.30 -7.49
CA VAL A 361 17.10 -7.95 -8.21
C VAL A 361 15.82 -7.11 -8.05
N PRO A 362 15.14 -6.71 -9.14
CA PRO A 362 13.90 -5.95 -9.04
C PRO A 362 12.79 -6.74 -8.32
N ILE A 363 12.05 -6.09 -7.43
CA ILE A 363 10.86 -6.68 -6.78
C ILE A 363 9.69 -6.60 -7.75
N GLN A 364 9.67 -7.50 -8.73
CA GLN A 364 8.60 -7.64 -9.71
C GLN A 364 8.41 -9.13 -10.04
N ARG A 365 7.15 -9.56 -10.25
CA ARG A 365 6.90 -10.88 -10.80
C ARG A 365 7.19 -10.88 -12.29
N LEU A 366 7.99 -11.84 -12.74
CA LEU A 366 8.27 -12.07 -14.15
C LEU A 366 7.19 -12.93 -14.79
N THR A 367 6.82 -12.57 -16.01
CA THR A 367 6.10 -13.47 -16.93
C THR A 367 7.07 -14.49 -17.56
N VAL A 368 6.52 -15.57 -18.12
CA VAL A 368 7.31 -16.57 -18.89
C VAL A 368 8.10 -15.91 -20.04
N ALA A 369 7.50 -14.91 -20.71
CA ALA A 369 8.17 -14.19 -21.79
C ALA A 369 9.35 -13.35 -21.26
N GLU A 370 9.18 -12.66 -20.13
CA GLU A 370 10.24 -11.88 -19.50
C GLU A 370 11.37 -12.76 -18.96
N LEU A 371 11.05 -13.94 -18.42
CA LEU A 371 12.03 -14.95 -18.04
C LEU A 371 12.89 -15.38 -19.24
N LYS A 372 12.25 -15.73 -20.37
CA LYS A 372 12.95 -16.06 -21.62
C LYS A 372 13.80 -14.91 -22.16
N ALA A 373 13.36 -13.67 -21.95
CA ALA A 373 14.08 -12.47 -22.32
C ALA A 373 15.24 -12.10 -21.37
N GLY A 374 15.50 -12.91 -20.32
CA GLY A 374 16.60 -12.67 -19.38
C GLY A 374 16.36 -11.50 -18.41
N ARG A 375 15.10 -11.11 -18.19
CA ARG A 375 14.76 -10.05 -17.23
C ARG A 375 15.03 -10.50 -15.80
N HIS A 376 15.45 -9.58 -14.94
CA HIS A 376 15.69 -9.84 -13.53
C HIS A 376 14.40 -9.66 -12.72
N GLY A 377 14.16 -10.52 -11.73
CA GLY A 377 12.97 -10.43 -10.89
C GLY A 377 12.63 -11.71 -10.11
N ILE A 378 11.36 -11.85 -9.76
CA ILE A 378 10.83 -12.94 -8.94
C ILE A 378 9.90 -13.81 -9.81
N CYS A 379 9.93 -15.12 -9.67
CA CYS A 379 8.98 -16.01 -10.36
C CYS A 379 8.68 -17.25 -9.51
N GLY A 380 7.68 -18.05 -9.91
CA GLY A 380 7.49 -19.40 -9.37
C GLY A 380 8.29 -20.44 -10.15
N HIS A 381 8.42 -21.65 -9.61
CA HIS A 381 8.96 -22.78 -10.35
C HIS A 381 8.12 -23.09 -11.59
N VAL A 382 6.79 -22.96 -11.49
CA VAL A 382 5.87 -23.10 -12.64
C VAL A 382 6.25 -22.24 -13.83
N ASP A 383 6.67 -20.99 -13.58
CA ASP A 383 7.04 -20.05 -14.64
C ASP A 383 8.36 -20.49 -15.31
N VAL A 384 9.30 -21.06 -14.53
CA VAL A 384 10.58 -21.62 -15.01
C VAL A 384 10.33 -22.88 -15.85
N SER A 385 9.52 -23.81 -15.35
CA SER A 385 9.13 -25.04 -16.07
C SER A 385 8.50 -24.71 -17.42
N GLN A 386 7.58 -23.74 -17.46
CA GLN A 386 6.94 -23.29 -18.70
C GLN A 386 7.90 -22.55 -19.64
N ALA A 387 8.90 -21.85 -19.09
CA ALA A 387 9.88 -21.14 -19.90
C ALA A 387 10.84 -22.08 -20.62
N TRP A 388 11.38 -23.11 -19.96
CA TRP A 388 12.47 -23.92 -20.53
C TRP A 388 12.18 -25.41 -20.69
N GLY A 389 11.12 -25.95 -20.10
CA GLY A 389 10.76 -27.36 -20.23
C GLY A 389 11.76 -28.35 -19.62
N GLN A 390 12.64 -27.88 -18.73
CA GLN A 390 13.66 -28.71 -18.05
C GLN A 390 13.16 -29.30 -16.72
N SER A 391 11.96 -28.91 -16.29
CA SER A 391 11.24 -29.40 -15.12
C SER A 391 9.75 -29.46 -15.45
N THR A 392 9.02 -30.32 -14.76
CA THR A 392 7.55 -30.41 -14.81
C THR A 392 6.88 -29.89 -13.55
N HIS A 393 7.66 -29.30 -12.65
CA HIS A 393 7.15 -28.74 -11.40
C HIS A 393 6.28 -27.51 -11.66
N TRP A 394 5.29 -27.31 -10.80
CA TRP A 394 4.21 -26.34 -11.00
C TRP A 394 3.93 -25.51 -9.74
N ASP A 395 4.74 -25.66 -8.70
CA ASP A 395 4.70 -24.84 -7.50
C ASP A 395 5.14 -23.38 -7.78
N PRO A 396 4.66 -22.40 -7.01
CA PRO A 396 3.79 -22.50 -5.84
C PRO A 396 2.29 -22.66 -6.18
N GLY A 397 1.95 -22.96 -7.44
CA GLY A 397 0.60 -23.22 -7.89
C GLY A 397 -0.20 -21.96 -8.28
N PRO A 398 -1.32 -22.14 -9.01
CA PRO A 398 -2.12 -21.03 -9.52
C PRO A 398 -2.79 -20.20 -8.42
N SER A 399 -3.04 -20.77 -7.24
CA SER A 399 -3.66 -20.06 -6.11
C SER A 399 -2.67 -19.28 -5.25
N PHE A 400 -1.37 -19.33 -5.53
CA PHE A 400 -0.38 -18.55 -4.76
C PHE A 400 -0.70 -17.05 -4.81
N PRO A 401 -0.72 -16.34 -3.67
CA PRO A 401 -1.26 -14.99 -3.57
C PRO A 401 -0.23 -13.93 -4.01
N TRP A 402 0.21 -13.99 -5.27
CA TRP A 402 1.29 -13.15 -5.81
C TRP A 402 1.15 -11.65 -5.53
N VAL A 403 -0.05 -11.09 -5.67
CA VAL A 403 -0.30 -9.67 -5.41
C VAL A 403 -0.04 -9.33 -3.94
N HIS A 404 -0.52 -10.16 -3.02
CA HIS A 404 -0.32 -9.98 -1.58
C HIS A 404 1.14 -10.21 -1.20
N PHE A 405 1.76 -11.27 -1.71
CA PHE A 405 3.15 -11.59 -1.43
C PHE A 405 4.10 -10.47 -1.90
N LEU A 406 3.94 -9.96 -3.13
CA LEU A 406 4.74 -8.84 -3.61
C LEU A 406 4.49 -7.54 -2.83
N ALA A 407 3.28 -7.30 -2.32
CA ALA A 407 3.02 -6.19 -1.42
C ALA A 407 3.83 -6.35 -0.12
N LEU A 408 3.82 -7.53 0.49
CA LEU A 408 4.64 -7.82 1.68
C LEU A 408 6.15 -7.66 1.41
N VAL A 409 6.64 -8.06 0.23
CA VAL A 409 8.05 -7.92 -0.15
C VAL A 409 8.43 -6.45 -0.28
N ASN A 410 7.61 -5.64 -0.95
CA ASN A 410 7.84 -4.19 -1.05
C ASN A 410 7.82 -3.52 0.31
N ASP A 411 6.84 -3.86 1.16
CA ASP A 411 6.75 -3.36 2.53
C ASP A 411 8.01 -3.67 3.35
N ALA A 412 8.49 -4.91 3.27
CA ALA A 412 9.71 -5.33 3.95
C ALA A 412 10.95 -4.63 3.39
N ALA A 413 11.04 -4.45 2.07
CA ALA A 413 12.14 -3.75 1.43
C ALA A 413 12.23 -2.30 1.89
N ASP A 414 11.10 -1.61 2.04
CA ASP A 414 11.05 -0.26 2.57
C ASP A 414 11.51 -0.21 4.02
N ILE A 415 11.05 -1.13 4.88
CA ILE A 415 11.50 -1.24 6.28
C ILE A 415 13.01 -1.49 6.37
N ILE A 416 13.56 -2.38 5.54
CA ILE A 416 14.99 -2.67 5.52
C ILE A 416 15.77 -1.42 5.11
N LYS A 417 15.36 -0.74 4.03
CA LYS A 417 15.98 0.51 3.60
C LYS A 417 15.93 1.58 4.68
N GLU A 418 14.87 1.65 5.48
CA GLU A 418 14.77 2.59 6.60
C GLU A 418 15.76 2.28 7.71
N ASN A 419 15.92 1.01 8.09
CA ASN A 419 16.84 0.59 9.15
C ASN A 419 18.32 0.62 8.76
N HIS A 420 18.62 0.69 7.46
CA HIS A 420 19.98 0.71 6.90
C HIS A 420 20.47 2.11 6.49
N ARG A 421 19.66 3.15 6.71
CA ARG A 421 20.07 4.56 6.67
C ARG A 421 20.73 4.93 7.98
#